data_AF-A0A0Z8UGR4-F1
#
_entry.id   AF-A0A0Z8UGR4-F1
#
_cell.length_a   1.000
_cell.length_b   1.000
_cell.length_c   1.000
_cell.angle_alpha   90.00
_cell.angle_beta   90.00
_cell.angle_gamma   90.00
#
_symmetry.space_group_name_H-M   'P 1'
#
loop_
_entity.id
_entity.type
_entity.pdbx_description
1 polymer ?
#
loop_
_entity_poly.entity_id
_entity_poly.type
_entity_poly.pdbx_seq_one_letter_code
_entity_poly.pdbx_strand_id
1 'polypeptide(L)'
;MKDPNLPEDQVTEVTVLFRGSTGPNEVLSKPADVWNNWVENDLFLGLRVFAQNHPNYTQNHDHASGQLKASSEALNTIMATYPNAKVNLYGHSLGSMDVQYAIANLSDTDINRLESAHIYNGPNIYGILDDQQKARVDSVKGLIHNYADPKDPVSMVGRDLDKGSLDSVGMVHFVESKDIDLGNQHMTYGYQLDSSGNIKVLQTSST
;
A
#
# COMPACT_ATOMS: atom_id res chain seq x y z
N MET A 1 -26.84 15.42 -3.82
CA MET A 1 -26.46 14.11 -3.24
C MET A 1 -27.11 13.04 -4.10
N LYS A 2 -26.37 12.02 -4.54
CA LYS A 2 -26.97 10.84 -5.19
C LYS A 2 -27.85 10.10 -4.17
N ASP A 3 -28.92 9.47 -4.62
CA ASP A 3 -29.89 8.75 -3.79
C ASP A 3 -29.20 7.62 -3.00
N PRO A 4 -29.29 7.59 -1.66
CA PRO A 4 -28.68 6.55 -0.83
C PRO A 4 -29.34 5.17 -0.99
N ASN A 5 -30.45 5.06 -1.73
CA ASN A 5 -31.17 3.81 -1.98
C ASN A 5 -31.02 3.29 -3.41
N LEU A 6 -30.00 3.73 -4.13
CA LEU A 6 -29.70 3.17 -5.45
C LEU A 6 -29.52 1.65 -5.34
N PRO A 7 -30.18 0.86 -6.22
CA PRO A 7 -29.87 -0.55 -6.38
C PRO A 7 -28.36 -0.75 -6.59
N GLU A 8 -27.82 -1.84 -6.06
CA GLU A 8 -26.36 -2.09 -6.05
C GLU A 8 -25.77 -2.12 -7.47
N ASP A 9 -26.53 -2.60 -8.46
CA ASP A 9 -26.15 -2.61 -9.88
C ASP A 9 -26.19 -1.24 -10.57
N GLN A 10 -26.83 -0.24 -9.95
CA GLN A 10 -26.84 1.15 -10.41
C GLN A 10 -25.73 1.99 -9.77
N VAL A 11 -24.98 1.44 -8.82
CA VAL A 11 -23.81 2.11 -8.27
C VAL A 11 -22.71 2.14 -9.32
N THR A 12 -22.31 3.36 -9.69
CA THR A 12 -21.29 3.59 -10.72
C THR A 12 -19.88 3.73 -10.15
N GLU A 13 -19.74 4.02 -8.86
CA GLU A 13 -18.47 4.28 -8.21
C GLU A 13 -18.50 3.84 -6.74
N VAL A 14 -17.43 3.18 -6.30
CA VAL A 14 -17.19 2.76 -4.93
C VAL A 14 -15.82 3.26 -4.50
N THR A 15 -15.73 3.84 -3.31
CA THR A 15 -14.45 4.17 -2.67
C THR A 15 -14.27 3.29 -1.44
N VAL A 16 -13.12 2.62 -1.35
CA VAL A 16 -12.77 1.76 -0.21
C VAL A 16 -11.56 2.34 0.53
N LEU A 17 -11.70 2.52 1.85
CA LEU A 17 -10.65 3.00 2.73
C LEU A 17 -10.14 1.85 3.60
N PHE A 18 -8.91 1.41 3.38
CA PHE A 18 -8.25 0.38 4.18
C PHE A 18 -7.61 1.01 5.41
N ARG A 19 -7.94 0.45 6.58
CA ARG A 19 -7.53 1.00 7.87
C ARG A 19 -6.10 0.56 8.20
N GLY A 20 -5.24 1.52 8.53
CA GLY A 20 -3.93 1.26 9.12
C GLY A 20 -3.99 0.71 10.54
N SER A 21 -2.83 0.44 11.15
CA SER A 21 -2.75 -0.09 12.52
C SER A 21 -3.22 0.94 13.56
N THR A 22 -3.83 0.46 14.64
CA THR A 22 -4.28 1.31 15.75
C THR A 22 -3.14 1.45 16.77
N GLY A 23 -2.02 2.05 16.39
CA GLY A 23 -0.87 2.19 17.32
C GLY A 23 0.46 2.70 16.74
N PRO A 24 0.50 3.63 15.76
CA PRO A 24 1.78 4.06 15.16
C PRO A 24 2.74 4.70 16.18
N ASN A 25 2.23 5.40 17.20
CA ASN A 25 3.07 6.06 18.21
C ASN A 25 3.85 5.08 19.10
N GLU A 26 3.33 3.88 19.36
CA GLU A 26 4.06 2.87 20.12
C GLU A 26 5.17 2.22 19.27
N VAL A 27 4.98 2.13 17.95
CA VAL A 27 5.97 1.63 16.99
C VAL A 27 7.21 2.52 16.92
N LEU A 28 7.04 3.83 17.13
CA LEU A 28 8.07 4.84 16.83
C LEU A 28 8.85 5.33 18.07
N SER A 29 8.39 5.00 19.29
CA SER A 29 8.98 5.46 20.56
C SER A 29 10.09 4.56 21.12
N LYS A 30 10.41 3.42 20.48
CA LYS A 30 11.45 2.47 20.91
C LYS A 30 12.20 1.88 19.70
N PRO A 31 13.18 2.60 19.12
CA PRO A 31 13.71 2.29 17.79
C PRO A 31 14.49 0.97 17.69
N ALA A 32 15.11 0.47 18.77
CA ALA A 32 15.81 -0.83 18.75
C ALA A 32 14.92 -1.98 19.25
N ASP A 33 14.15 -1.72 20.32
CA ASP A 33 13.33 -2.75 20.94
C ASP A 33 12.04 -3.01 20.17
N VAL A 34 11.36 -2.03 19.56
CA VAL A 34 10.13 -2.27 18.76
C VAL A 34 10.45 -2.66 17.31
N TRP A 35 11.64 -2.33 16.82
CA TRP A 35 12.14 -2.88 15.57
C TRP A 35 12.40 -4.40 15.68
N ASN A 36 12.94 -4.86 16.82
CA ASN A 36 13.06 -6.29 17.15
C ASN A 36 11.77 -6.88 17.75
N ASN A 37 10.90 -6.03 18.32
CA ASN A 37 9.61 -6.35 18.93
C ASN A 37 8.43 -5.77 18.14
N TRP A 38 8.42 -6.09 16.86
CA TRP A 38 7.19 -6.33 16.07
C TRP A 38 6.40 -7.57 16.60
N VAL A 39 7.13 -8.37 17.39
CA VAL A 39 6.90 -9.26 18.54
C VAL A 39 5.79 -10.27 18.69
N GLU A 40 4.51 -10.09 18.32
CA GLU A 40 3.57 -11.17 18.72
C GLU A 40 2.53 -11.67 17.71
N ASN A 41 2.46 -11.18 16.45
CA ASN A 41 2.15 -12.09 15.32
C ASN A 41 2.09 -11.52 13.88
N ASP A 42 2.01 -10.22 13.58
CA ASP A 42 1.53 -9.88 12.22
C ASP A 42 2.03 -8.57 11.63
N LEU A 43 3.25 -8.58 10.99
CA LEU A 43 3.56 -7.98 9.66
C LEU A 43 5.02 -7.49 9.34
N PHE A 44 5.75 -6.67 10.11
CA PHE A 44 6.97 -5.99 9.61
C PHE A 44 8.33 -6.58 10.00
N LEU A 45 8.46 -7.56 10.90
CA LEU A 45 9.70 -8.37 10.94
C LEU A 45 9.71 -9.45 9.86
N GLY A 46 8.52 -9.93 9.47
CA GLY A 46 8.34 -10.85 8.35
C GLY A 46 8.86 -10.23 7.05
N LEU A 47 8.42 -9.05 6.64
CA LEU A 47 8.72 -8.54 5.30
C LEU A 47 10.21 -8.38 4.94
N ARG A 48 11.11 -8.08 5.89
CA ARG A 48 12.56 -7.93 5.63
C ARG A 48 13.37 -9.21 5.85
N VAL A 49 12.91 -10.09 6.75
CA VAL A 49 13.53 -11.41 7.03
C VAL A 49 13.06 -12.47 6.03
N PHE A 50 11.80 -12.42 5.63
CA PHE A 50 11.16 -13.35 4.72
C PHE A 50 11.64 -13.15 3.27
N ALA A 51 11.84 -11.91 2.84
CA ALA A 51 12.09 -11.61 1.42
C ALA A 51 13.53 -11.84 0.91
N GLN A 52 14.54 -12.04 1.76
CA GLN A 52 15.94 -12.04 1.26
C GLN A 52 16.88 -13.10 1.84
N ASN A 53 16.67 -13.64 3.05
CA ASN A 53 17.66 -14.54 3.68
C ASN A 53 17.05 -15.81 4.34
N HIS A 54 15.79 -16.17 4.04
CA HIS A 54 15.16 -17.35 4.63
C HIS A 54 15.38 -18.62 3.77
N PRO A 55 15.84 -19.75 4.34
CA PRO A 55 16.22 -20.95 3.57
C PRO A 55 15.05 -21.66 2.84
N ASN A 56 13.81 -21.33 3.19
CA ASN A 56 12.59 -21.85 2.55
C ASN A 56 11.88 -20.80 1.67
N TYR A 57 12.51 -19.66 1.40
CA TYR A 57 11.99 -18.65 0.48
C TYR A 57 12.18 -19.14 -0.95
N THR A 58 11.10 -19.60 -1.57
CA THR A 58 11.03 -19.80 -3.01
C THR A 58 10.56 -18.49 -3.63
N GLN A 59 11.30 -17.94 -4.59
CA GLN A 59 11.00 -16.63 -5.20
C GLN A 59 9.56 -16.49 -5.76
N ASN A 60 8.90 -17.61 -6.04
CA ASN A 60 7.56 -17.67 -6.63
C ASN A 60 6.55 -18.37 -5.70
N HIS A 61 6.26 -17.76 -4.54
CA HIS A 61 5.20 -18.19 -3.65
C HIS A 61 4.60 -16.98 -2.91
N ASP A 62 3.28 -17.01 -2.69
CA ASP A 62 2.57 -15.99 -1.92
C ASP A 62 2.88 -16.15 -0.41
N HIS A 63 3.54 -15.13 0.14
CA HIS A 63 3.95 -15.10 1.54
C HIS A 63 3.17 -14.09 2.39
N ALA A 64 1.97 -13.70 1.95
CA ALA A 64 1.13 -12.73 2.64
C ALA A 64 0.50 -13.29 3.93
N SER A 65 0.31 -12.38 4.89
CA SER A 65 -0.34 -12.67 6.16
C SER A 65 -1.85 -12.91 6.02
N GLY A 66 -2.46 -13.43 7.09
CA GLY A 66 -3.92 -13.60 7.16
C GLY A 66 -4.67 -12.27 7.03
N GLN A 67 -4.10 -11.18 7.56
CA GLN A 67 -4.69 -9.84 7.43
C GLN A 67 -4.75 -9.37 5.98
N LEU A 68 -3.65 -9.47 5.22
CA LEU A 68 -3.62 -9.08 3.81
C LEU A 68 -4.66 -9.90 3.00
N LYS A 69 -4.74 -11.20 3.28
CA LYS A 69 -5.74 -12.11 2.68
C LYS A 69 -7.17 -11.69 3.00
N ALA A 70 -7.47 -11.42 4.26
CA ALA A 70 -8.80 -10.95 4.68
C ALA A 70 -9.18 -9.62 4.01
N SER A 71 -8.23 -8.68 3.88
CA SER A 71 -8.43 -7.42 3.16
C SER A 71 -8.74 -7.63 1.68
N SER A 72 -8.05 -8.58 1.03
CA SER A 72 -8.34 -8.96 -0.35
C SER A 72 -9.73 -9.58 -0.51
N GLU A 73 -10.14 -10.48 0.38
CA GLU A 73 -11.47 -11.10 0.37
C GLU A 73 -12.58 -10.06 0.58
N ALA A 74 -12.35 -9.09 1.48
CA ALA A 74 -13.27 -7.98 1.70
C ALA A 74 -13.44 -7.12 0.45
N LEU A 75 -12.35 -6.79 -0.25
CA LEU A 75 -12.44 -6.05 -1.52
C LEU A 75 -13.22 -6.84 -2.57
N ASN A 76 -12.92 -8.12 -2.75
CA ASN A 76 -13.64 -8.99 -3.69
C ASN A 76 -15.14 -9.03 -3.37
N THR A 77 -15.51 -9.10 -2.09
CA THR A 77 -16.91 -9.05 -1.66
C THR A 77 -17.57 -7.74 -2.04
N ILE A 78 -16.93 -6.59 -1.75
CA ILE A 78 -17.44 -5.26 -2.13
C ILE A 78 -17.62 -5.15 -3.64
N MET A 79 -16.63 -5.61 -4.41
CA MET A 79 -16.66 -5.56 -5.87
C MET A 79 -17.73 -6.48 -6.46
N ALA A 80 -18.04 -7.60 -5.82
CA ALA A 80 -19.14 -8.48 -6.20
C ALA A 80 -20.52 -7.87 -5.86
N THR A 81 -20.65 -7.18 -4.72
CA THR A 81 -21.85 -6.43 -4.34
C THR A 81 -22.16 -5.33 -5.35
N TYR A 82 -21.14 -4.60 -5.82
CA TYR A 82 -21.30 -3.50 -6.77
C TYR A 82 -20.65 -3.83 -8.13
N PRO A 83 -21.25 -4.70 -8.96
CA PRO A 83 -20.61 -5.28 -10.14
C PRO A 83 -20.31 -4.27 -11.26
N ASN A 84 -21.07 -3.17 -11.33
CA ASN A 84 -20.93 -2.14 -12.36
C ASN A 84 -20.09 -0.94 -11.91
N ALA A 85 -19.66 -0.92 -10.65
CA ALA A 85 -18.94 0.21 -10.10
C ALA A 85 -17.47 0.20 -10.52
N LYS A 86 -16.97 1.40 -10.85
CA LYS A 86 -15.54 1.72 -10.79
C LYS A 86 -15.10 1.84 -9.34
N VAL A 87 -13.86 1.45 -9.05
CA VAL A 87 -13.38 1.33 -7.66
C VAL A 87 -12.14 2.19 -7.43
N ASN A 88 -12.22 3.05 -6.43
CA ASN A 88 -11.11 3.86 -5.92
C ASN A 88 -10.65 3.31 -4.58
N LEU A 89 -9.34 3.08 -4.42
CA LEU A 89 -8.77 2.45 -3.24
C LEU A 89 -7.83 3.42 -2.51
N TYR A 90 -7.93 3.46 -1.18
CA TYR A 90 -7.04 4.27 -0.36
C TYR A 90 -6.56 3.48 0.84
N GLY A 91 -5.32 3.73 1.26
CA GLY A 91 -4.75 3.09 2.43
C GLY A 91 -3.55 3.84 2.97
N HIS A 92 -3.40 3.84 4.29
CA HIS A 92 -2.24 4.40 4.98
C HIS A 92 -1.57 3.35 5.85
N SER A 93 -0.24 3.40 5.96
CA SER A 93 0.53 2.47 6.80
C SER A 93 0.26 1.02 6.41
N LEU A 94 -0.19 0.17 7.34
CA LEU A 94 -0.66 -1.18 7.07
C LEU A 94 -1.80 -1.25 6.04
N GLY A 95 -2.74 -0.31 6.05
CA GLY A 95 -3.81 -0.25 5.05
C GLY A 95 -3.30 -0.04 3.63
N SER A 96 -2.11 0.55 3.46
CA SER A 96 -1.46 0.63 2.15
C SER A 96 -0.95 -0.73 1.67
N MET A 97 -0.50 -1.61 2.58
CA MET A 97 -0.12 -2.99 2.23
C MET A 97 -1.35 -3.82 1.88
N ASP A 98 -2.45 -3.64 2.63
CA ASP A 98 -3.74 -4.28 2.34
C ASP A 98 -4.21 -3.97 0.92
N VAL A 99 -4.17 -2.69 0.51
CA VAL A 99 -4.51 -2.26 -0.86
C VAL A 99 -3.60 -2.93 -1.89
N GLN A 100 -2.28 -2.91 -1.68
CA GLN A 100 -1.32 -3.51 -2.62
C GLN A 100 -1.64 -4.99 -2.84
N TYR A 101 -1.90 -5.74 -1.76
CA TYR A 101 -2.17 -7.16 -1.84
C TYR A 101 -3.56 -7.45 -2.43
N ALA A 102 -4.56 -6.65 -2.07
CA ALA A 102 -5.91 -6.79 -2.62
C ALA A 102 -5.93 -6.59 -4.14
N ILE A 103 -5.20 -5.59 -4.66
CA ILE A 103 -5.06 -5.37 -6.11
C ILE A 103 -4.36 -6.56 -6.78
N ALA A 104 -3.31 -7.09 -6.16
CA ALA A 104 -2.56 -8.23 -6.69
C ALA A 104 -3.42 -9.50 -6.88
N ASN A 105 -4.53 -9.62 -6.13
CA ASN A 105 -5.41 -10.78 -6.09
C ASN A 105 -6.80 -10.55 -6.70
N LEU A 106 -7.03 -9.43 -7.39
CA LEU A 106 -8.29 -9.22 -8.12
C LEU A 106 -8.50 -10.32 -9.18
N SER A 107 -9.68 -10.39 -9.79
CA SER A 107 -9.87 -11.16 -11.04
C SER A 107 -9.49 -10.32 -12.26
N ASP A 108 -9.33 -10.94 -13.44
CA ASP A 108 -9.13 -10.20 -14.70
C ASP A 108 -10.34 -9.31 -15.05
N THR A 109 -11.53 -9.65 -14.55
CA THR A 109 -12.72 -8.82 -14.75
C THR A 109 -12.69 -7.62 -13.80
N ASP A 110 -12.33 -7.85 -12.54
CA ASP A 110 -12.35 -6.83 -11.50
C ASP A 110 -11.21 -5.83 -11.63
N ILE A 111 -10.03 -6.26 -12.08
CA ILE A 111 -8.90 -5.35 -12.29
C ILE A 111 -9.23 -4.23 -13.29
N ASN A 112 -10.07 -4.50 -14.30
CA ASN A 112 -10.52 -3.49 -15.27
C ASN A 112 -11.49 -2.45 -14.68
N ARG A 113 -11.98 -2.70 -13.47
CA ARG A 113 -12.84 -1.78 -12.71
C ARG A 113 -12.08 -0.93 -11.71
N LEU A 114 -10.79 -1.21 -11.48
CA LEU A 114 -9.92 -0.31 -10.72
C LEU A 114 -9.78 1.02 -11.48
N GLU A 115 -10.14 2.10 -10.82
CA GLU A 115 -10.02 3.46 -11.37
C GLU A 115 -8.73 4.12 -10.89
N SER A 116 -8.49 4.09 -9.57
CA SER A 116 -7.25 4.57 -8.97
C SER A 116 -7.00 3.91 -7.62
N ALA A 117 -5.74 3.85 -7.21
CA ALA A 117 -5.35 3.52 -5.85
C ALA A 117 -4.35 4.56 -5.35
N HIS A 118 -4.64 5.20 -4.21
CA HIS A 118 -3.75 6.17 -3.58
C HIS A 118 -3.37 5.67 -2.18
N ILE A 119 -2.09 5.31 -2.03
CA ILE A 119 -1.59 4.68 -0.82
C ILE A 119 -0.43 5.47 -0.22
N TYR A 120 -0.38 5.55 1.11
CA TYR A 120 0.48 6.50 1.82
C TYR A 120 1.28 5.82 2.93
N ASN A 121 2.58 6.10 2.98
CA ASN A 121 3.47 5.69 4.07
C ASN A 121 3.37 4.21 4.48
N GLY A 122 3.07 3.32 3.53
CA GLY A 122 3.04 1.87 3.76
C GLY A 122 4.29 1.16 3.23
N PRO A 123 4.72 0.06 3.84
CA PRO A 123 5.76 -0.82 3.28
C PRO A 123 5.44 -1.30 1.85
N ASN A 124 6.48 -1.60 1.07
CA ASN A 124 6.34 -2.18 -0.26
C ASN A 124 6.28 -3.70 -0.15
N ILE A 125 5.22 -4.32 -0.67
CA ILE A 125 5.03 -5.77 -0.61
C ILE A 125 5.51 -6.52 -1.85
N TYR A 126 5.99 -5.84 -2.88
CA TYR A 126 6.30 -6.45 -4.18
C TYR A 126 7.21 -7.70 -4.07
N GLY A 127 8.17 -7.69 -3.14
CA GLY A 127 9.08 -8.81 -2.89
C GLY A 127 8.44 -10.05 -2.24
N ILE A 128 7.20 -9.97 -1.73
CA ILE A 128 6.50 -11.12 -1.15
C ILE A 128 5.36 -11.67 -2.04
N LEU A 129 5.15 -11.03 -3.20
CA LEU A 129 4.19 -11.46 -4.20
C LEU A 129 4.77 -12.59 -5.05
N ASP A 130 3.91 -13.53 -5.45
CA ASP A 130 4.25 -14.49 -6.50
C ASP A 130 4.28 -13.84 -7.90
N ASP A 131 4.69 -14.59 -8.93
CA ASP A 131 4.87 -14.04 -10.27
C ASP A 131 3.54 -13.60 -10.91
N GLN A 132 2.42 -14.26 -10.58
CA GLN A 132 1.10 -13.89 -11.09
C GLN A 132 0.62 -12.59 -10.45
N GLN A 133 0.80 -12.45 -9.14
CA GLN A 133 0.49 -11.25 -8.36
C GLN A 133 1.33 -10.06 -8.82
N LYS A 134 2.63 -10.25 -9.08
CA LYS A 134 3.51 -9.22 -9.65
C LYS A 134 3.03 -8.77 -11.02
N ALA A 135 2.78 -9.72 -11.93
CA ALA A 135 2.24 -9.42 -13.26
C ALA A 135 0.92 -8.66 -13.18
N ARG A 136 0.08 -8.99 -12.18
CA ARG A 136 -1.18 -8.29 -11.96
C ARG A 136 -0.98 -6.83 -11.56
N VAL A 137 -0.19 -6.55 -10.53
CA VAL A 137 0.03 -5.15 -10.10
C VAL A 137 0.79 -4.33 -11.13
N ASP A 138 1.68 -4.96 -11.90
CA ASP A 138 2.41 -4.30 -12.98
C ASP A 138 1.49 -3.92 -14.14
N SER A 139 0.46 -4.74 -14.44
CA SER A 139 -0.51 -4.45 -15.49
C SER A 139 -1.29 -3.14 -15.27
N VAL A 140 -1.41 -2.71 -14.01
CA VAL A 140 -2.10 -1.48 -13.59
C VAL A 140 -1.18 -0.51 -12.85
N LYS A 141 0.14 -0.63 -13.01
CA LYS A 141 1.13 0.17 -12.25
C LYS A 141 0.83 1.67 -12.27
N GLY A 142 0.40 2.19 -13.42
CA GLY A 142 0.06 3.60 -13.61
C GLY A 142 -1.18 4.10 -12.85
N LEU A 143 -2.03 3.21 -12.34
CA LEU A 143 -3.22 3.54 -11.55
C LEU A 143 -2.95 3.53 -10.04
N ILE A 144 -1.80 2.99 -9.61
CA ILE A 144 -1.43 2.85 -8.19
C ILE A 144 -0.41 3.94 -7.84
N HIS A 145 -0.86 4.97 -7.16
CA HIS A 145 -0.05 6.08 -6.66
C HIS A 145 0.44 5.78 -5.24
N ASN A 146 1.72 5.41 -5.13
CA ASN A 146 2.34 4.95 -3.89
C ASN A 146 3.23 6.05 -3.30
N TYR A 147 2.67 6.86 -2.39
CA TYR A 147 3.38 7.96 -1.74
C TYR A 147 4.19 7.44 -0.55
N ALA A 148 5.52 7.51 -0.68
CA ALA A 148 6.45 7.09 0.37
C ALA A 148 7.28 8.29 0.82
N ASP A 149 7.29 8.56 2.12
CA ASP A 149 8.13 9.60 2.70
C ASP A 149 9.51 9.03 3.07
N PRO A 150 10.61 9.46 2.41
CA PRO A 150 11.95 8.95 2.73
C PRO A 150 12.40 9.14 4.17
N LYS A 151 11.76 10.07 4.90
CA LYS A 151 12.03 10.33 6.32
C LYS A 151 11.21 9.44 7.25
N ASP A 152 10.20 8.74 6.73
CA ASP A 152 9.44 7.72 7.45
C ASP A 152 10.06 6.33 7.24
N PRO A 153 10.68 5.72 8.27
CA PRO A 153 11.29 4.41 8.16
C PRO A 153 10.31 3.29 7.76
N VAL A 154 9.02 3.43 8.11
CA VAL A 154 7.99 2.46 7.74
C VAL A 154 7.74 2.47 6.23
N SER A 155 7.59 3.66 5.65
CA SER A 155 7.39 3.79 4.21
C SER A 155 8.59 3.29 3.40
N MET A 156 9.79 3.27 3.98
CA MET A 156 11.00 2.84 3.28
C MET A 156 11.26 1.32 3.36
N VAL A 157 10.42 0.56 4.06
CA VAL A 157 10.51 -0.91 4.08
C VAL A 157 10.25 -1.48 2.69
N GLY A 158 11.19 -2.28 2.19
CA GLY A 158 11.10 -2.90 0.86
C GLY A 158 11.34 -1.93 -0.30
N ARG A 159 11.84 -0.72 -0.03
CA ARG A 159 12.15 0.31 -1.03
C ARG A 159 13.61 0.72 -0.99
N ASP A 160 14.06 1.22 -2.13
CA ASP A 160 15.34 1.87 -2.34
C ASP A 160 15.07 3.15 -3.13
N LEU A 161 15.54 4.30 -2.64
CA LEU A 161 15.30 5.59 -3.30
C LEU A 161 15.86 5.60 -4.72
N ASP A 162 17.04 5.02 -4.92
CA ASP A 162 17.75 5.03 -6.19
C ASP A 162 17.05 4.15 -7.25
N LYS A 163 16.25 3.18 -6.80
CA LYS A 163 15.44 2.31 -7.66
C LYS A 163 14.13 2.94 -8.13
N GLY A 164 13.70 4.06 -7.55
CA GLY A 164 12.43 4.69 -7.93
C GLY A 164 11.25 3.72 -7.71
N SER A 165 10.56 3.40 -8.81
CA SER A 165 9.41 2.48 -8.82
C SER A 165 9.77 1.04 -9.22
N LEU A 166 11.06 0.73 -9.43
CA LEU A 166 11.50 -0.63 -9.71
C LEU A 166 11.25 -1.54 -8.49
N ASP A 167 10.89 -2.79 -8.75
CA ASP A 167 10.56 -3.79 -7.71
C ASP A 167 9.53 -3.29 -6.69
N SER A 168 8.57 -2.47 -7.12
CA SER A 168 7.58 -1.82 -6.26
C SER A 168 6.16 -1.91 -6.81
N VAL A 169 5.17 -2.08 -5.92
CA VAL A 169 3.76 -2.01 -6.30
C VAL A 169 3.37 -0.57 -6.62
N GLY A 170 3.03 -0.33 -7.89
CA GLY A 170 2.60 0.98 -8.39
C GLY A 170 3.73 1.94 -8.75
N MET A 171 3.34 3.18 -9.03
CA MET A 171 4.21 4.34 -9.22
C MET A 171 4.57 4.91 -7.85
N VAL A 172 5.85 4.82 -7.47
CA VAL A 172 6.36 5.36 -6.20
C VAL A 172 6.64 6.85 -6.35
N HIS A 173 5.98 7.63 -5.50
CA HIS A 173 6.13 9.07 -5.37
C HIS A 173 6.86 9.35 -4.07
N PHE A 174 8.17 9.59 -4.13
CA PHE A 174 8.93 9.95 -2.93
C PHE A 174 8.56 11.36 -2.49
N VAL A 175 7.98 11.50 -1.30
CA VAL A 175 7.41 12.76 -0.83
C VAL A 175 8.50 13.71 -0.34
N GLU A 176 8.40 14.98 -0.72
CA GLU A 176 9.22 16.05 -0.16
C GLU A 176 8.56 16.57 1.13
N SER A 177 8.94 15.99 2.26
CA SER A 177 8.35 16.29 3.57
C SER A 177 9.21 17.20 4.44
N LYS A 178 8.60 17.88 5.41
CA LYS A 178 9.32 18.50 6.54
C LYS A 178 9.93 17.40 7.41
N ASP A 179 11.05 17.71 8.03
CA ASP A 179 11.68 16.84 9.03
C ASP A 179 11.01 17.10 10.39
N ILE A 180 10.30 16.10 10.91
CA ILE A 180 9.54 16.14 12.16
C ILE A 180 9.72 14.83 12.92
N ASP A 181 9.16 14.70 14.12
CA ASP A 181 9.25 13.45 14.86
C ASP A 181 8.65 12.28 14.07
N LEU A 182 9.21 11.09 14.27
CA LEU A 182 8.88 9.88 13.50
C LEU A 182 7.38 9.57 13.51
N GLY A 183 6.71 9.76 14.65
CA GLY A 183 5.26 9.63 14.83
C GLY A 183 4.50 10.45 13.81
N ASN A 184 4.74 11.75 13.85
CA ASN A 184 4.10 12.71 12.97
C ASN A 184 4.54 12.55 11.51
N GLN A 185 5.80 12.14 11.27
CA GLN A 185 6.31 11.83 9.93
C GLN A 185 5.50 10.70 9.28
N HIS A 186 5.32 9.59 10.00
CA HIS A 186 4.53 8.47 9.53
C HIS A 186 3.06 8.83 9.32
N MET A 187 2.51 9.69 10.18
CA MET A 187 1.13 10.20 10.09
C MET A 187 0.93 11.27 9.01
N THR A 188 1.90 11.47 8.10
CA THR A 188 1.84 12.40 6.95
C THR A 188 1.82 13.88 7.33
N TYR A 189 2.02 14.25 8.60
CA TYR A 189 2.01 15.66 9.02
C TYR A 189 3.20 16.47 8.47
N GLY A 190 4.23 15.77 7.97
CA GLY A 190 5.35 16.38 7.27
C GLY A 190 5.05 16.73 5.81
N TYR A 191 3.94 16.24 5.23
CA TYR A 191 3.65 16.41 3.81
C TYR A 191 3.44 17.88 3.47
N GLN A 192 3.93 18.25 2.29
CA GLN A 192 3.83 19.60 1.77
C GLN A 192 3.04 19.59 0.47
N LEU A 193 2.24 20.63 0.25
CA LEU A 193 1.52 20.83 -0.99
C LEU A 193 2.22 21.91 -1.84
N ASP A 194 2.23 21.73 -3.16
CA ASP A 194 2.62 22.78 -4.10
C ASP A 194 1.52 23.86 -4.22
N SER A 195 1.75 24.89 -5.03
CA SER A 195 0.78 25.97 -5.25
C SER A 195 -0.53 25.52 -5.92
N SER A 196 -0.54 24.33 -6.52
CA SER A 196 -1.69 23.71 -7.18
C SER A 196 -2.43 22.73 -6.27
N GLY A 197 -1.95 22.52 -5.04
CA GLY A 197 -2.53 21.59 -4.08
C GLY A 197 -2.08 20.14 -4.24
N ASN A 198 -1.08 19.84 -5.07
CA ASN A 198 -0.52 18.49 -5.19
C ASN A 198 0.51 18.23 -4.10
N ILE A 199 0.62 16.97 -3.66
CA ILE A 199 1.71 16.55 -2.75
C ILE A 199 3.05 16.80 -3.46
N LYS A 200 3.94 17.56 -2.82
CA LYS A 200 5.30 17.76 -3.32
C LYS A 200 6.05 16.44 -3.29
N VAL A 201 6.68 16.10 -4.40
CA VAL A 201 7.52 14.92 -4.55
C VAL A 201 8.95 15.36 -4.84
N LEU A 202 9.92 14.57 -4.37
CA LEU A 202 11.31 14.73 -4.74
C LEU A 202 11.44 14.55 -6.27
N GLN A 203 12.24 15.41 -6.90
CA GLN A 203 12.62 15.17 -8.29
C GLN A 203 13.51 13.94 -8.33
N THR A 204 12.98 12.81 -8.76
CA THR A 204 13.80 11.65 -9.12
C THR A 204 14.39 11.94 -10.49
N SER A 205 15.72 12.01 -10.57
CA SER A 205 16.43 12.10 -11.84
C SER A 205 15.97 10.93 -12.71
N SER A 206 15.36 11.22 -13.86
CA SER A 206 15.03 10.19 -14.84
C SER A 206 16.34 9.52 -15.27
N THR A 207 16.49 8.24 -14.96
CA THR A 207 17.46 7.36 -15.63
C THR A 207 16.72 6.49 -16.62
#